data_AF-A0A953NEW3-F1
#
_entry.id   AF-A0A953NEW3-F1
#
_cell.length_a   1.000
_cell.length_b   1.000
_cell.length_c   1.000
_cell.angle_alpha   90.00
_cell.angle_beta   90.00
_cell.angle_gamma   90.00
#
_symmetry.space_group_name_H-M   'P 1'
#
loop_
_entity.id
_entity.type
_entity.pdbx_description
1 polymer ?
#
loop_
_entity_poly.entity_id
_entity_poly.type
_entity_poly.pdbx_seq_one_letter_code
_entity_poly.pdbx_strand_id
1 'polypeptide(L)'
;MKKLRFLLPTLYPFVLFSVSCVQQQAKNNSEDKKNDVINEENNDSIRDTSKEKGTIKTGNSAETKEPAQQERKNEQSQSIDNQKQSSSQNSDSNLFNDLNSIEKNITISIPFYKNKDAKSSWAVLKNNINELIPLLGLNQDIKLKYSIEYANDNNPNVDNNAGKIKNIGVKFSHNNQSRVLYFNLNGFYLQKNNLLKNNKNDYLKAKVDLPMSVKGLYPSLIAHMLLYAEDPNKYSQKQVSSSGKYLINFEQLQNKNNDLFYEQVASLNISLKEAFFEYNENFNNKYMTKVVATKFNDIEGTLGIKIQITNTEDGPRNEPELTIKFEFNGLRKIDLNNGNNNVIGFNILPTDLVNLINKKDSIKKVIKDNYNSLNQPIDLISNLDDFNYKSLINELNKITNVSILDNELNTYRFTKGSEKISSFEGLQQKFGLYPFYTRFNDVIKNVRLEITQEDENKNAQIYFDVELPIFMQSSYTDLSDNEATGKSITINVKSKFNLNKINNIT
;
A
#
# COMPACT_ATOMS: atom_id res chain seq x y z
N MET A 1 -47.24 40.77 7.12
CA MET A 1 -46.11 39.92 7.60
C MET A 1 -44.97 40.02 6.58
N LYS A 2 -43.73 40.23 7.02
CA LYS A 2 -42.57 40.40 6.11
C LYS A 2 -42.06 39.05 5.61
N LYS A 3 -41.91 38.86 4.29
CA LYS A 3 -41.23 37.69 3.71
C LYS A 3 -39.73 37.98 3.59
N LEU A 4 -38.92 37.31 4.40
CA LEU A 4 -37.46 37.37 4.32
C LEU A 4 -36.98 36.24 3.39
N ARG A 5 -36.41 36.58 2.23
CA ARG A 5 -35.72 35.61 1.36
C ARG A 5 -34.24 35.59 1.75
N PHE A 6 -33.77 34.48 2.29
CA PHE A 6 -32.32 34.21 2.38
C PHE A 6 -31.84 33.59 1.07
N LEU A 7 -30.88 34.26 0.42
CA LEU A 7 -30.06 33.69 -0.63
C LEU A 7 -28.84 33.03 0.01
N LEU A 8 -28.64 31.74 -0.23
CA LEU A 8 -27.40 31.03 0.10
C LEU A 8 -26.52 30.96 -1.16
N PRO A 9 -25.23 31.35 -1.10
CA PRO A 9 -24.33 31.20 -2.22
C PRO A 9 -23.85 29.74 -2.34
N THR A 10 -23.96 29.19 -3.54
CA THR A 10 -23.38 27.88 -3.88
C THR A 10 -21.87 28.00 -4.00
N LEU A 11 -21.14 27.48 -3.02
CA LEU A 11 -19.69 27.29 -3.12
C LEU A 11 -19.38 25.98 -3.86
N TYR A 12 -18.82 26.11 -5.07
CA TYR A 12 -18.22 25.01 -5.82
C TYR A 12 -16.97 24.48 -5.08
N PRO A 13 -16.78 23.15 -4.94
CA PRO A 13 -15.47 22.58 -4.70
C PRO A 13 -14.69 22.52 -6.02
N PHE A 14 -13.59 23.27 -6.10
CA PHE A 14 -12.59 23.07 -7.15
C PHE A 14 -11.88 21.72 -6.93
N VAL A 15 -12.20 20.71 -7.74
CA VAL A 15 -11.43 19.47 -7.81
C VAL A 15 -10.36 19.64 -8.88
N LEU A 16 -9.10 19.80 -8.46
CA LEU A 16 -7.95 19.80 -9.35
C LEU A 16 -7.62 18.35 -9.74
N PHE A 17 -8.06 17.94 -10.93
CA PHE A 17 -7.61 16.70 -11.55
C PHE A 17 -6.18 16.88 -12.11
N SER A 18 -5.20 16.22 -11.48
CA SER A 18 -3.89 16.02 -12.08
C SER A 18 -3.99 14.97 -13.20
N VAL A 19 -4.16 15.43 -14.44
CA VAL A 19 -4.16 14.56 -15.62
C VAL A 19 -2.73 14.05 -15.88
N SER A 20 -2.46 12.79 -15.57
CA SER A 20 -1.26 12.10 -16.07
C SER A 20 -1.51 11.64 -17.51
N CYS A 21 -0.61 11.98 -18.42
CA CYS A 21 -0.76 11.70 -19.86
C CYS A 21 -0.84 10.20 -20.14
N VAL A 22 -1.99 9.76 -20.68
CA VAL A 22 -2.09 8.49 -21.41
C VAL A 22 -1.49 8.68 -22.79
N GLN A 23 -0.41 7.97 -23.09
CA GLN A 23 0.30 8.07 -24.36
C GLN A 23 -0.48 7.28 -25.43
N GLN A 24 -1.14 7.99 -26.35
CA GLN A 24 -1.88 7.37 -27.46
C GLN A 24 -0.92 6.65 -28.41
N GLN A 25 -1.11 5.35 -28.61
CA GLN A 25 -0.47 4.62 -29.69
C GLN A 25 -1.07 5.06 -31.04
N ALA A 26 -0.22 5.48 -31.96
CA ALA A 26 -0.63 5.83 -33.32
C ALA A 26 -1.02 4.59 -34.12
N LYS A 27 -2.17 4.66 -34.80
CA LYS A 27 -2.53 3.71 -35.86
C LYS A 27 -1.65 3.96 -37.09
N ASN A 28 -0.96 2.94 -37.58
CA ASN A 28 -0.47 2.90 -38.96
C ASN A 28 -1.25 1.83 -39.74
N ASN A 29 -1.82 2.23 -40.89
CA ASN A 29 -2.30 1.32 -41.91
C ASN A 29 -1.19 1.06 -42.95
N SER A 30 -1.23 -0.15 -43.54
CA SER A 30 -0.74 -0.57 -44.87
C SER A 30 -0.06 0.49 -45.77
N GLU A 31 1.06 0.23 -46.45
CA GLU A 31 1.25 -0.80 -47.51
C GLU A 31 2.74 -1.12 -47.83
N ASP A 32 3.00 -2.33 -48.34
CA ASP A 32 3.99 -2.72 -49.37
C ASP A 32 5.41 -2.11 -49.46
N LYS A 33 6.46 -2.90 -49.12
CA LYS A 33 7.35 -3.59 -50.11
C LYS A 33 8.60 -4.30 -49.54
N LYS A 34 8.82 -5.52 -50.05
CA LYS A 34 10.08 -6.19 -50.49
C LYS A 34 11.34 -6.27 -49.59
N ASN A 35 11.71 -7.54 -49.37
CA ASN A 35 13.02 -8.20 -49.65
C ASN A 35 14.22 -8.07 -48.69
N ASP A 36 15.12 -9.06 -48.86
CA ASP A 36 16.47 -9.29 -48.31
C ASP A 36 16.49 -9.61 -46.79
N VAL A 37 16.70 -10.84 -46.29
CA VAL A 37 17.54 -12.03 -46.64
C VAL A 37 19.04 -11.83 -46.32
N ILE A 38 19.63 -12.84 -45.62
CA ILE A 38 21.07 -13.17 -45.42
C ILE A 38 21.73 -12.83 -44.05
N ASN A 39 21.94 -13.91 -43.28
CA ASN A 39 23.07 -14.31 -42.39
C ASN A 39 23.27 -13.75 -40.95
N GLU A 40 23.51 -14.58 -39.91
CA GLU A 40 24.69 -15.48 -39.57
C GLU A 40 25.88 -14.61 -39.06
N GLU A 41 26.61 -14.84 -37.96
CA GLU A 41 27.03 -16.03 -37.15
C GLU A 41 27.14 -15.64 -35.63
N ASN A 42 26.80 -16.49 -34.65
CA ASN A 42 27.58 -17.55 -33.94
C ASN A 42 28.83 -17.12 -33.12
N ASN A 43 28.80 -17.50 -31.83
CA ASN A 43 29.91 -17.94 -30.95
C ASN A 43 31.05 -16.93 -30.60
N ASP A 44 31.86 -17.10 -29.53
CA ASP A 44 31.93 -18.17 -28.51
C ASP A 44 32.36 -17.63 -27.12
N SER A 45 32.44 -18.54 -26.15
CA SER A 45 32.94 -18.43 -24.78
C SER A 45 34.41 -17.98 -24.61
N ILE A 46 34.78 -17.60 -23.38
CA ILE A 46 35.93 -18.19 -22.63
C ILE A 46 35.91 -17.75 -21.15
N ARG A 47 36.53 -18.58 -20.29
CA ARG A 47 36.58 -18.52 -18.83
C ARG A 47 38.04 -18.37 -18.35
N ASP A 48 38.23 -18.11 -17.05
CA ASP A 48 39.47 -18.36 -16.28
C ASP A 48 40.69 -17.45 -16.59
N THR A 49 41.67 -17.23 -15.68
CA THR A 49 41.98 -17.89 -14.39
C THR A 49 42.79 -17.01 -13.41
N SER A 50 42.57 -17.22 -12.08
CA SER A 50 43.61 -17.24 -11.01
C SER A 50 44.28 -15.91 -10.55
N LYS A 51 44.96 -15.79 -9.38
CA LYS A 51 45.56 -16.82 -8.49
C LYS A 51 45.94 -16.31 -7.07
N GLU A 52 45.72 -17.12 -6.02
CA GLU A 52 46.53 -17.30 -4.75
C GLU A 52 46.92 -16.08 -3.86
N LYS A 53 47.29 -16.11 -2.55
CA LYS A 53 47.35 -17.03 -1.37
C LYS A 53 47.61 -16.11 -0.13
N GLY A 54 47.36 -16.41 1.16
CA GLY A 54 46.65 -17.53 1.83
C GLY A 54 47.27 -17.92 3.19
N THR A 55 46.44 -18.24 4.22
CA THR A 55 46.74 -19.10 5.43
C THR A 55 47.75 -18.58 6.51
N ILE A 56 47.71 -18.90 7.84
CA ILE A 56 46.89 -19.76 8.74
C ILE A 56 47.20 -19.44 10.25
N LYS A 57 46.22 -19.58 11.19
CA LYS A 57 46.24 -19.92 12.68
C LYS A 57 47.37 -19.37 13.61
N THR A 58 47.36 -19.25 14.95
CA THR A 58 46.49 -19.43 16.17
C THR A 58 47.20 -18.65 17.34
N GLY A 59 46.75 -18.49 18.59
CA GLY A 59 45.56 -18.92 19.37
C GLY A 59 45.86 -18.92 20.90
N ASN A 60 44.83 -18.88 21.77
CA ASN A 60 44.86 -18.89 23.27
C ASN A 60 45.46 -17.64 23.97
N SER A 61 45.15 -17.22 25.20
CA SER A 61 44.06 -17.35 26.21
C SER A 61 44.69 -16.92 27.56
N ALA A 62 44.18 -15.89 28.26
CA ALA A 62 44.24 -15.75 29.73
C ALA A 62 43.75 -14.36 30.23
N GLU A 63 42.52 -14.33 30.73
CA GLU A 63 42.06 -13.84 32.04
C GLU A 63 42.96 -12.99 32.98
N THR A 64 42.29 -12.12 33.76
CA THR A 64 42.58 -11.73 35.19
C THR A 64 43.21 -10.35 35.53
N LYS A 65 42.31 -9.45 35.98
CA LYS A 65 42.37 -8.46 37.11
C LYS A 65 43.50 -7.39 37.26
N GLU A 66 43.01 -6.21 37.67
CA GLU A 66 43.54 -5.19 38.61
C GLU A 66 44.77 -5.55 39.47
N PRO A 67 45.61 -4.55 39.80
CA PRO A 67 45.40 -3.88 41.09
C PRO A 67 45.53 -2.34 41.14
N ALA A 68 44.95 -1.82 42.22
CA ALA A 68 44.81 -0.43 42.62
C ALA A 68 46.06 0.20 43.30
N GLN A 69 46.10 1.55 43.35
CA GLN A 69 46.51 2.40 44.50
C GLN A 69 47.96 2.27 45.09
N GLN A 70 48.58 3.23 45.79
CA GLN A 70 48.25 4.60 46.26
C GLN A 70 49.54 5.39 46.63
N GLU A 71 49.37 6.53 47.33
CA GLU A 71 50.35 7.31 48.12
C GLU A 71 51.08 8.46 47.40
N ARG A 72 51.20 9.70 47.93
CA ARG A 72 50.72 10.37 49.18
C ARG A 72 50.67 11.89 48.89
N LYS A 73 49.55 12.60 49.13
CA LYS A 73 49.14 13.36 50.35
C LYS A 73 49.66 14.81 50.48
N ASN A 74 48.76 15.68 50.96
CA ASN A 74 48.93 17.07 51.45
C ASN A 74 49.19 18.13 50.34
N GLU A 75 48.70 19.38 50.43
CA GLU A 75 47.94 20.06 51.49
C GLU A 75 47.00 21.19 50.98
N GLN A 76 46.38 21.90 51.91
CA GLN A 76 45.21 22.79 51.84
C GLN A 76 45.17 23.92 50.80
N SER A 77 43.92 24.35 50.56
CA SER A 77 43.50 25.64 49.99
C SER A 77 44.28 26.87 50.47
N GLN A 78 44.61 27.76 49.55
CA GLN A 78 44.33 29.19 49.73
C GLN A 78 44.27 29.96 48.40
N SER A 79 43.50 31.03 48.42
CA SER A 79 43.27 31.99 47.33
C SER A 79 44.48 32.89 47.08
N ILE A 80 44.87 33.05 45.81
CA ILE A 80 45.68 34.15 45.27
C ILE A 80 45.06 34.47 43.91
N ASP A 81 44.20 35.48 43.77
CA ASP A 81 44.43 36.94 43.83
C ASP A 81 45.16 37.51 42.60
N ASN A 82 44.73 38.70 42.19
CA ASN A 82 45.13 39.36 40.95
C ASN A 82 46.56 39.88 41.05
N GLN A 83 47.48 39.30 40.29
CA GLN A 83 48.70 40.02 39.92
C GLN A 83 48.86 40.18 38.41
N LYS A 84 48.81 41.45 38.03
CA LYS A 84 49.31 41.99 36.76
C LYS A 84 50.73 41.47 36.51
N GLN A 85 50.96 40.80 35.38
CA GLN A 85 52.26 40.88 34.72
C GLN A 85 52.20 41.98 33.67
N SER A 86 52.77 43.13 34.03
CA SER A 86 53.02 44.23 33.11
C SER A 86 54.24 43.92 32.24
N SER A 87 54.02 43.56 30.98
CA SER A 87 55.04 43.70 29.93
C SER A 87 54.90 45.10 29.30
N SER A 88 55.94 45.91 29.45
CA SER A 88 56.11 47.30 29.00
C SER A 88 55.15 47.80 27.91
N GLN A 89 54.19 48.66 28.28
CA GLN A 89 53.59 49.60 27.33
C GLN A 89 54.35 50.92 27.39
N ASN A 90 55.03 51.26 26.29
CA ASN A 90 55.40 52.64 26.03
C ASN A 90 54.13 53.52 25.96
N SER A 91 54.26 54.77 26.36
CA SER A 91 53.18 55.73 26.48
C SER A 91 52.64 56.18 25.13
N ASP A 92 51.55 55.55 24.69
CA ASP A 92 50.63 56.08 23.67
C ASP A 92 49.18 55.66 24.00
N SER A 93 48.75 55.95 25.24
CA SER A 93 47.53 55.40 25.87
C SER A 93 46.20 55.95 25.34
N ASN A 94 46.17 56.50 24.12
CA ASN A 94 44.98 57.06 23.48
C ASN A 94 44.58 56.38 22.17
N LEU A 95 45.42 55.53 21.57
CA LEU A 95 45.19 55.03 20.20
C LEU A 95 43.90 54.19 20.08
N PHE A 96 43.61 53.35 21.08
CA PHE A 96 42.53 52.35 21.09
C PHE A 96 41.42 52.59 22.14
N ASN A 97 41.24 53.83 22.63
CA ASN A 97 40.26 54.10 23.69
C ASN A 97 38.80 54.01 23.23
N ASP A 98 38.55 54.26 21.95
CA ASP A 98 37.27 54.02 21.25
C ASP A 98 36.84 52.54 21.26
N LEU A 99 37.79 51.60 21.32
CA LEU A 99 37.48 50.16 21.41
C LEU A 99 36.97 49.73 22.81
N ASN A 100 37.07 50.59 23.84
CA ASN A 100 36.63 50.23 25.20
C ASN A 100 35.11 50.18 25.35
N SER A 101 34.35 50.93 24.53
CA SER A 101 32.89 51.04 24.60
C SER A 101 32.13 49.98 23.79
N ILE A 102 32.85 49.11 23.06
CA ILE A 102 32.24 48.07 22.22
C ILE A 102 31.59 46.99 23.10
N GLU A 103 30.32 46.67 22.81
CA GLU A 103 29.60 45.56 23.44
C GLU A 103 30.20 44.22 23.02
N LYS A 104 30.63 43.43 24.01
CA LYS A 104 31.27 42.12 23.79
C LYS A 104 30.31 40.94 23.88
N ASN A 105 29.09 41.13 24.38
CA ASN A 105 28.08 40.09 24.55
C ASN A 105 26.90 40.37 23.62
N ILE A 106 26.94 39.84 22.41
CA ILE A 106 26.02 40.25 21.35
C ILE A 106 24.92 39.21 21.19
N THR A 107 23.68 39.69 21.03
CA THR A 107 22.54 38.84 20.69
C THR A 107 22.29 38.90 19.18
N ILE A 108 22.33 37.74 18.53
CA ILE A 108 22.17 37.62 17.08
C ILE A 108 20.75 38.01 16.66
N SER A 109 20.64 39.11 15.92
CA SER A 109 19.40 39.61 15.33
C SER A 109 19.18 39.12 13.90
N ILE A 110 20.25 38.77 13.16
CA ILE A 110 20.18 38.40 11.74
C ILE A 110 19.46 37.04 11.56
N PRO A 111 18.35 36.96 10.79
CA PRO A 111 17.54 35.74 10.66
C PRO A 111 18.30 34.50 10.18
N PHE A 112 19.25 34.66 9.25
CA PHE A 112 20.07 33.56 8.73
C PHE A 112 20.86 32.82 9.81
N TYR A 113 21.41 33.56 10.78
CA TYR A 113 22.18 33.01 11.89
C TYR A 113 21.27 32.56 13.04
N LYS A 114 20.17 33.28 13.29
CA LYS A 114 19.16 32.91 14.31
C LYS A 114 18.49 31.55 14.03
N ASN A 115 18.37 31.17 12.77
CA ASN A 115 17.77 29.91 12.32
C ASN A 115 18.78 28.74 12.17
N LYS A 116 20.03 28.92 12.60
CA LYS A 116 21.09 27.89 12.56
C LYS A 116 21.64 27.64 13.96
N ASP A 117 22.09 26.42 14.22
CA ASP A 117 22.80 26.10 15.47
C ASP A 117 24.20 26.74 15.50
N ALA A 118 24.77 26.87 16.71
CA ALA A 118 26.03 27.58 16.92
C ALA A 118 27.22 26.98 16.14
N LYS A 119 27.26 25.66 15.95
CA LYS A 119 28.31 24.94 15.20
C LYS A 119 28.17 25.14 13.70
N SER A 120 26.96 25.05 13.17
CA SER A 120 26.68 25.38 11.76
C SER A 120 26.95 26.84 11.45
N SER A 121 26.63 27.76 12.36
CA SER A 121 26.97 29.18 12.23
C SER A 121 28.47 29.43 12.34
N TRP A 122 29.16 28.83 13.31
CA TRP A 122 30.61 28.98 13.47
C TRP A 122 31.38 28.45 12.24
N ALA A 123 30.91 27.37 11.61
CA ALA A 123 31.51 26.83 10.40
C ALA A 123 31.54 27.82 9.22
N VAL A 124 30.57 28.74 9.13
CA VAL A 124 30.55 29.84 8.16
C VAL A 124 31.47 30.97 8.62
N LEU A 125 31.31 31.43 9.86
CA LEU A 125 32.02 32.60 10.39
C LEU A 125 33.54 32.40 10.44
N LYS A 126 34.02 31.24 10.91
CA LYS A 126 35.44 30.98 11.20
C LYS A 126 36.40 31.23 10.04
N ASN A 127 35.92 31.11 8.80
CA ASN A 127 36.73 31.24 7.59
C ASN A 127 36.54 32.61 6.89
N ASN A 128 35.62 33.47 7.36
CA ASN A 128 35.31 34.74 6.72
C ASN A 128 35.00 35.83 7.77
N ILE A 129 35.99 36.68 8.07
CA ILE A 129 35.82 37.79 9.02
C ILE A 129 34.76 38.81 8.57
N ASN A 130 34.52 38.94 7.26
CA ASN A 130 33.53 39.87 6.72
C ASN A 130 32.08 39.44 7.02
N GLU A 131 31.84 38.16 7.34
CA GLU A 131 30.56 37.66 7.84
C GLU A 131 30.39 37.94 9.34
N LEU A 132 31.49 38.03 10.11
CA LEU A 132 31.46 38.34 11.53
C LEU A 132 31.29 39.83 11.79
N ILE A 133 31.99 40.71 11.08
CA ILE A 133 31.98 42.17 11.31
C ILE A 133 30.55 42.79 11.38
N PRO A 134 29.58 42.40 10.52
CA PRO A 134 28.19 42.84 10.64
C PRO A 134 27.50 42.38 11.93
N LEU A 135 27.83 41.19 12.42
CA LEU A 135 27.32 40.67 13.69
C LEU A 135 27.91 41.39 14.90
N LEU A 136 29.09 41.99 14.79
CA LEU A 136 29.77 42.65 15.91
C LEU A 136 29.19 44.02 16.31
N GLY A 137 28.16 44.51 15.61
CA GLY A 137 27.49 45.78 15.95
C GLY A 137 28.38 47.03 15.87
N LEU A 138 29.57 46.92 15.29
CA LEU A 138 30.57 48.00 15.27
C LEU A 138 30.05 49.23 14.52
N ASN A 139 30.29 50.42 15.08
CA ASN A 139 29.99 51.67 14.40
C ASN A 139 30.86 51.85 13.13
N GLN A 140 30.49 52.81 12.29
CA GLN A 140 31.19 53.02 11.02
C GLN A 140 32.62 53.55 11.22
N ASP A 141 32.85 54.37 12.25
CA ASP A 141 34.17 54.96 12.53
C ASP A 141 35.21 53.90 12.90
N ILE A 142 34.84 52.91 13.73
CA ILE A 142 35.71 51.77 14.07
C ILE A 142 36.02 50.93 12.82
N LYS A 143 35.01 50.68 11.97
CA LYS A 143 35.18 49.91 10.72
C LYS A 143 36.10 50.60 9.71
N LEU A 144 36.15 51.94 9.70
CA LEU A 144 37.01 52.71 8.80
C LEU A 144 38.40 52.96 9.37
N LYS A 145 38.54 53.09 10.69
CA LYS A 145 39.82 53.39 11.37
C LYS A 145 40.73 52.17 11.48
N TYR A 146 40.18 50.98 11.73
CA TYR A 146 40.96 49.78 12.04
C TYR A 146 40.92 48.74 10.92
N SER A 147 42.06 48.09 10.68
CA SER A 147 42.07 46.78 10.02
C SER A 147 41.57 45.74 11.03
N ILE A 148 40.57 44.95 10.64
CA ILE A 148 39.89 43.99 11.53
C ILE A 148 40.09 42.58 10.96
N GLU A 149 40.71 41.71 11.77
CA GLU A 149 40.96 40.32 11.42
C GLU A 149 40.76 39.40 12.63
N TYR A 150 40.83 38.08 12.43
CA TYR A 150 40.82 37.14 13.54
C TYR A 150 42.13 37.23 14.34
N ALA A 151 42.05 37.02 15.65
CA ALA A 151 43.24 36.80 16.47
C ALA A 151 43.91 35.47 16.09
N ASN A 152 45.23 35.39 16.20
CA ASN A 152 46.00 34.21 15.79
C ASN A 152 45.57 32.95 16.56
N ASP A 153 45.26 33.08 17.86
CA ASP A 153 44.85 31.98 18.75
C ASP A 153 43.31 31.90 18.93
N ASN A 154 42.54 32.14 17.85
CA ASN A 154 41.08 32.21 17.92
C ASN A 154 40.41 30.82 17.99
N ASN A 155 40.37 30.24 19.20
CA ASN A 155 39.68 28.99 19.53
C ASN A 155 38.43 29.23 20.41
N PRO A 156 37.30 29.68 19.83
CA PRO A 156 36.10 29.95 20.61
C PRO A 156 35.38 28.66 21.06
N ASN A 157 34.71 28.75 22.21
CA ASN A 157 33.87 27.66 22.73
C ASN A 157 32.47 27.73 22.08
N VAL A 158 32.13 26.70 21.30
CA VAL A 158 30.86 26.58 20.58
C VAL A 158 29.91 25.65 21.35
N ASP A 159 28.80 26.21 21.82
CA ASP A 159 27.79 25.53 22.64
C ASP A 159 26.44 25.52 21.90
N ASN A 160 26.15 24.41 21.22
CA ASN A 160 24.87 24.19 20.54
C ASN A 160 23.68 24.09 21.50
N ASN A 161 23.89 23.63 22.73
CA ASN A 161 22.83 23.41 23.70
C ASN A 161 22.37 24.72 24.34
N ALA A 162 23.29 25.66 24.55
CA ALA A 162 22.99 27.02 25.01
C ALA A 162 22.73 28.02 23.86
N GLY A 163 23.03 27.65 22.60
CA GLY A 163 22.91 28.53 21.43
C GLY A 163 23.91 29.68 21.45
N LYS A 164 25.18 29.37 21.76
CA LYS A 164 26.23 30.38 22.02
C LYS A 164 27.58 30.02 21.35
N ILE A 165 28.32 31.05 20.95
CA ILE A 165 29.74 30.96 20.59
C ILE A 165 30.47 31.97 21.49
N LYS A 166 31.39 31.50 22.33
CA LYS A 166 32.10 32.33 23.33
C LYS A 166 33.57 32.49 23.00
N ASN A 167 34.17 33.60 23.43
CA ASN A 167 35.60 33.91 23.30
C ASN A 167 36.11 33.99 21.85
N ILE A 168 35.34 34.58 20.94
CA ILE A 168 35.79 34.86 19.57
C ILE A 168 36.79 36.02 19.61
N GLY A 169 38.07 35.73 19.38
CA GLY A 169 39.15 36.72 19.36
C GLY A 169 39.20 37.49 18.05
N VAL A 170 39.02 38.81 18.13
CA VAL A 170 39.05 39.74 16.99
C VAL A 170 40.14 40.78 17.24
N LYS A 171 41.07 40.92 16.30
CA LYS A 171 42.23 41.80 16.37
C LYS A 171 41.97 43.06 15.56
N PHE A 172 42.15 44.21 16.19
CA PHE A 172 42.03 45.54 15.59
C PHE A 172 43.43 46.13 15.45
N SER A 173 43.84 46.46 14.23
CA SER A 173 45.20 46.93 13.91
C SER A 173 45.16 48.34 13.29
N HIS A 174 46.03 49.24 13.78
CA HIS A 174 46.18 50.60 13.26
C HIS A 174 47.60 51.12 13.59
N ASN A 175 48.25 51.82 12.65
CA ASN A 175 49.62 52.36 12.79
C ASN A 175 50.64 51.37 13.38
N ASN A 176 50.66 50.14 12.84
CA ASN A 176 51.53 49.02 13.27
C ASN A 176 51.36 48.55 14.73
N GLN A 177 50.36 49.06 15.45
CA GLN A 177 49.94 48.53 16.75
C GLN A 177 48.66 47.71 16.58
N SER A 178 48.39 46.78 17.49
CA SER A 178 47.14 46.01 17.48
C SER A 178 46.59 45.72 18.88
N ARG A 179 45.28 45.52 18.98
CA ARG A 179 44.56 45.16 20.20
C ARG A 179 43.53 44.08 19.91
N VAL A 180 43.52 43.02 20.72
CA VAL A 180 42.51 41.94 20.61
C VAL A 180 41.36 42.19 21.59
N LEU A 181 40.13 42.04 21.10
CA LEU A 181 38.92 41.93 21.91
C LEU A 181 38.30 40.54 21.74
N TYR A 182 37.66 40.04 22.80
CA TYR A 182 36.96 38.77 22.79
C TYR A 182 35.46 38.99 22.84
N PHE A 183 34.73 38.38 21.90
CA PHE A 183 33.29 38.50 21.74
C PHE A 183 32.57 37.19 22.04
N ASN A 184 31.35 37.31 22.56
CA ASN A 184 30.41 36.23 22.80
C ASN A 184 29.14 36.49 21.98
N LEU A 185 28.80 35.56 21.08
CA LEU A 185 27.58 35.60 20.29
C LEU A 185 26.53 34.67 20.91
N ASN A 186 25.32 35.17 21.10
CA ASN A 186 24.20 34.46 21.75
C ASN A 186 22.95 34.49 20.84
N GLY A 187 22.06 33.50 21.01
CA GLY A 187 20.76 33.50 20.31
C GLY A 187 20.74 32.70 19.01
N PHE A 188 21.69 31.80 18.82
CA PHE A 188 21.61 30.75 17.80
C PHE A 188 20.48 29.75 18.11
N TYR A 189 20.04 29.00 17.11
CA TYR A 189 18.96 28.03 17.24
C TYR A 189 19.32 26.94 18.27
N LEU A 190 18.44 26.77 19.27
CA LEU A 190 18.58 25.73 20.30
C LEU A 190 18.08 24.40 19.76
N GLN A 191 19.00 23.45 19.59
CA GLN A 191 18.66 22.08 19.24
C GLN A 191 18.07 21.36 20.47
N LYS A 192 16.77 21.57 20.74
CA LYS A 192 16.07 20.86 21.81
C LYS A 192 16.01 19.37 21.47
N ASN A 193 16.53 18.53 22.38
CA ASN A 193 16.37 17.08 22.36
C ASN A 193 14.92 16.66 22.67
N ASN A 194 13.98 17.10 21.84
CA ASN A 194 12.64 16.51 21.82
C ASN A 194 12.80 15.11 21.22
N LEU A 195 12.51 14.07 22.01
CA LEU A 195 12.11 12.78 21.45
C LEU A 195 11.03 13.04 20.40
N LEU A 196 11.28 12.64 19.15
CA LEU A 196 10.41 12.93 18.03
C LEU A 196 9.04 12.27 18.27
N LYS A 197 8.06 13.06 18.73
CA LYS A 197 6.68 12.59 18.91
C LYS A 197 6.13 12.22 17.54
N ASN A 198 6.08 10.93 17.23
CA ASN A 198 5.44 10.43 16.02
C ASN A 198 3.93 10.56 16.16
N ASN A 199 3.32 11.52 15.46
CA ASN A 199 1.90 11.83 15.59
C ASN A 199 1.03 10.95 14.67
N LYS A 200 1.61 10.01 13.91
CA LYS A 200 0.86 9.10 13.04
C LYS A 200 -0.12 8.20 13.79
N ASN A 201 0.13 7.91 15.07
CA ASN A 201 -0.83 7.21 15.94
C ASN A 201 -2.13 8.00 16.16
N ASP A 202 -2.06 9.34 16.12
CA ASP A 202 -3.20 10.24 16.32
C ASP A 202 -3.92 10.58 14.99
N TYR A 203 -3.40 10.10 13.84
CA TYR A 203 -3.88 10.43 12.50
C TYR A 203 -5.04 9.55 12.03
N LEU A 204 -4.97 8.24 12.28
CA LEU A 204 -5.87 7.26 11.69
C LEU A 204 -6.51 6.39 12.77
N LYS A 205 -7.83 6.25 12.74
CA LYS A 205 -8.60 5.35 13.62
C LYS A 205 -9.53 4.47 12.81
N ALA A 206 -9.72 3.23 13.25
CA ALA A 206 -10.78 2.38 12.72
C ALA A 206 -12.16 2.91 13.15
N LYS A 207 -13.12 2.88 12.23
CA LYS A 207 -14.54 3.12 12.55
C LYS A 207 -15.06 1.99 13.43
N VAL A 208 -15.79 2.34 14.49
CA VAL A 208 -16.44 1.37 15.39
C VAL A 208 -17.56 0.65 14.66
N ASP A 209 -18.39 1.40 13.94
CA ASP A 209 -19.50 0.89 13.13
C ASP A 209 -19.20 1.00 11.63
N LEU A 210 -19.25 -0.12 10.92
CA LEU A 210 -19.18 -0.12 9.46
C LEU A 210 -20.48 0.45 8.85
N PRO A 211 -20.39 1.27 7.78
CA PRO A 211 -21.56 1.77 7.07
C PRO A 211 -22.24 0.65 6.27
N MET A 212 -23.54 0.80 6.02
CA MET A 212 -24.31 -0.16 5.19
C MET A 212 -23.75 -0.34 3.77
N SER A 213 -23.04 0.66 3.26
CA SER A 213 -22.37 0.64 1.95
C SER A 213 -21.25 -0.39 1.82
N VAL A 214 -20.76 -0.96 2.93
CA VAL A 214 -19.81 -2.08 2.92
C VAL A 214 -20.27 -3.32 3.70
N LYS A 215 -21.20 -3.20 4.66
CA LYS A 215 -21.69 -4.33 5.48
C LYS A 215 -22.16 -5.53 4.67
N GLY A 216 -22.83 -5.31 3.54
CA GLY A 216 -23.31 -6.38 2.67
C GLY A 216 -22.28 -6.95 1.69
N LEU A 217 -21.04 -6.45 1.65
CA LEU A 217 -19.96 -7.00 0.83
C LEU A 217 -19.23 -8.13 1.58
N TYR A 218 -18.81 -9.15 0.83
CA TYR A 218 -17.94 -10.21 1.34
C TYR A 218 -16.51 -9.67 1.60
N PRO A 219 -15.88 -10.02 2.75
CA PRO A 219 -14.52 -9.63 3.09
C PRO A 219 -13.47 -9.81 1.99
N SER A 220 -13.50 -10.94 1.25
CA SER A 220 -12.50 -11.23 0.22
C SER A 220 -12.52 -10.25 -0.93
N LEU A 221 -13.71 -9.81 -1.37
CA LEU A 221 -13.88 -8.84 -2.44
C LEU A 221 -13.30 -7.49 -1.99
N ILE A 222 -13.61 -7.06 -0.77
CA ILE A 222 -13.06 -5.84 -0.20
C ILE A 222 -11.53 -5.94 -0.08
N ALA A 223 -11.01 -7.05 0.45
CA ALA A 223 -9.57 -7.27 0.67
C ALA A 223 -8.75 -7.19 -0.62
N HIS A 224 -9.26 -7.79 -1.70
CA HIS A 224 -8.65 -7.74 -3.03
C HIS A 224 -8.79 -6.35 -3.68
N MET A 225 -9.96 -5.70 -3.59
CA MET A 225 -10.18 -4.37 -4.20
C MET A 225 -9.38 -3.27 -3.49
N LEU A 226 -9.20 -3.33 -2.17
CA LEU A 226 -8.34 -2.40 -1.42
C LEU A 226 -6.89 -2.47 -1.89
N LEU A 227 -6.36 -3.69 -2.08
CA LEU A 227 -4.99 -3.88 -2.57
C LEU A 227 -4.82 -3.48 -4.04
N TYR A 228 -5.80 -3.79 -4.88
CA TYR A 228 -5.80 -3.37 -6.28
C TYR A 228 -5.82 -1.85 -6.43
N ALA A 229 -6.58 -1.13 -5.60
CA ALA A 229 -6.64 0.32 -5.65
C ALA A 229 -5.30 1.01 -5.32
N GLU A 230 -4.45 0.38 -4.52
CA GLU A 230 -3.14 0.93 -4.10
C GLU A 230 -1.97 0.54 -5.03
N ASP A 231 -2.15 -0.49 -5.88
CA ASP A 231 -1.18 -0.91 -6.89
C ASP A 231 -1.87 -1.63 -8.07
N PRO A 232 -2.56 -0.90 -8.97
CA PRO A 232 -3.32 -1.53 -10.04
C PRO A 232 -2.48 -2.43 -10.95
N ASN A 233 -1.26 -1.99 -11.27
CA ASN A 233 -0.34 -2.67 -12.18
C ASN A 233 -0.01 -4.09 -11.67
N LYS A 234 0.25 -4.24 -10.37
CA LYS A 234 0.59 -5.53 -9.76
C LYS A 234 -0.53 -6.56 -9.86
N TYR A 235 -1.79 -6.17 -9.68
CA TYR A 235 -2.91 -7.12 -9.70
C TYR A 235 -3.55 -7.28 -11.07
N SER A 236 -3.46 -6.28 -11.96
CA SER A 236 -3.88 -6.43 -13.37
C SER A 236 -3.08 -7.52 -14.09
N GLN A 237 -1.81 -7.75 -13.74
CA GLN A 237 -1.03 -8.89 -14.24
C GLN A 237 -1.62 -10.26 -13.89
N LYS A 238 -2.50 -10.36 -12.89
CA LYS A 238 -3.21 -11.60 -12.49
C LYS A 238 -4.58 -11.77 -13.18
N GLN A 239 -5.05 -10.78 -13.94
CA GLN A 239 -6.33 -10.85 -14.66
C GLN A 239 -6.23 -11.77 -15.89
N VAL A 240 -7.37 -12.31 -16.31
CA VAL A 240 -7.52 -12.88 -17.67
C VAL A 240 -7.83 -11.74 -18.64
N SER A 241 -7.23 -11.77 -19.83
CA SER A 241 -7.48 -10.77 -20.87
C SER A 241 -8.90 -10.92 -21.44
N SER A 242 -9.65 -9.82 -21.47
CA SER A 242 -11.08 -9.76 -21.83
C SER A 242 -11.34 -9.86 -23.35
N SER A 243 -10.55 -10.65 -24.09
CA SER A 243 -10.50 -10.66 -25.56
C SER A 243 -11.84 -11.05 -26.22
N GLY A 244 -12.71 -10.06 -26.44
CA GLY A 244 -14.03 -10.22 -27.04
C GLY A 244 -15.09 -10.91 -26.15
N LYS A 245 -14.82 -11.13 -24.85
CA LYS A 245 -15.73 -11.84 -23.93
C LYS A 245 -16.09 -10.97 -22.74
N TYR A 246 -17.34 -11.08 -22.29
CA TYR A 246 -17.75 -10.50 -21.01
C TYR A 246 -17.10 -11.28 -19.86
N LEU A 247 -16.40 -10.55 -18.99
CA LEU A 247 -15.54 -11.10 -17.95
C LEU A 247 -15.50 -10.17 -16.74
N ILE A 248 -15.86 -10.66 -15.55
CA ILE A 248 -15.89 -9.88 -14.31
C ILE A 248 -14.51 -9.91 -13.64
N ASN A 249 -13.65 -9.00 -14.06
CA ASN A 249 -12.31 -8.77 -13.51
C ASN A 249 -12.31 -7.56 -12.54
N PHE A 250 -11.16 -7.21 -11.94
CA PHE A 250 -11.06 -6.01 -11.09
C PHE A 250 -11.55 -4.70 -11.77
N GLU A 251 -11.32 -4.50 -13.07
CA GLU A 251 -11.74 -3.28 -13.77
C GLU A 251 -13.26 -3.17 -13.85
N GLN A 252 -13.96 -4.28 -14.13
CA GLN A 252 -15.42 -4.33 -14.11
C GLN A 252 -16.03 -4.10 -12.72
N LEU A 253 -15.26 -4.34 -11.66
CA LEU A 253 -15.68 -4.15 -10.27
C LEU A 253 -15.41 -2.73 -9.75
N GLN A 254 -14.48 -1.99 -10.37
CA GLN A 254 -14.15 -0.63 -9.96
C GLN A 254 -15.35 0.32 -10.00
N ASN A 255 -15.28 1.37 -9.17
CA ASN A 255 -16.20 2.50 -9.19
C ASN A 255 -17.69 2.13 -9.03
N LYS A 256 -17.97 0.94 -8.47
CA LYS A 256 -19.32 0.45 -8.19
C LYS A 256 -20.18 0.43 -9.46
N ASN A 257 -19.77 -0.44 -10.37
CA ASN A 257 -20.48 -0.77 -11.60
C ASN A 257 -21.95 -1.17 -11.31
N ASN A 258 -22.90 -0.37 -11.80
CA ASN A 258 -24.34 -0.56 -11.56
C ASN A 258 -24.93 -1.82 -12.22
N ASP A 259 -24.18 -2.51 -13.08
CA ASP A 259 -24.54 -3.84 -13.58
C ASP A 259 -24.28 -4.95 -12.55
N LEU A 260 -23.32 -4.71 -11.63
CA LEU A 260 -22.84 -5.67 -10.62
C LEU A 260 -23.24 -5.28 -9.18
N PHE A 261 -23.55 -4.02 -8.92
CA PHE A 261 -23.88 -3.52 -7.59
C PHE A 261 -25.11 -2.61 -7.60
N TYR A 262 -25.80 -2.53 -6.47
CA TYR A 262 -26.85 -1.54 -6.25
C TYR A 262 -26.29 -0.18 -5.79
N GLU A 263 -27.16 0.84 -5.78
CA GLU A 263 -26.73 2.23 -5.61
C GLU A 263 -26.16 2.59 -4.24
N GLN A 264 -26.45 1.84 -3.18
CA GLN A 264 -25.95 2.10 -1.83
C GLN A 264 -24.53 1.57 -1.56
N VAL A 265 -23.96 0.76 -2.47
CA VAL A 265 -22.63 0.14 -2.29
C VAL A 265 -21.52 1.18 -2.44
N ALA A 266 -20.48 1.07 -1.62
CA ALA A 266 -19.30 1.93 -1.68
C ALA A 266 -18.52 1.72 -2.99
N SER A 267 -17.97 2.80 -3.55
CA SER A 267 -17.11 2.72 -4.74
C SER A 267 -15.86 1.88 -4.45
N LEU A 268 -15.70 0.78 -5.19
CA LEU A 268 -14.54 -0.13 -5.07
C LEU A 268 -13.31 0.46 -5.77
N ASN A 269 -12.79 1.55 -5.23
CA ASN A 269 -11.63 2.30 -5.73
C ASN A 269 -10.76 2.80 -4.55
N ILE A 270 -9.86 3.77 -4.79
CA ILE A 270 -8.94 4.30 -3.77
C ILE A 270 -9.64 4.86 -2.51
N SER A 271 -10.87 5.33 -2.63
CA SER A 271 -11.67 5.83 -1.50
C SER A 271 -12.36 4.73 -0.69
N LEU A 272 -12.28 3.45 -1.10
CA LEU A 272 -12.88 2.34 -0.35
C LEU A 272 -12.38 2.27 1.11
N LYS A 273 -11.11 2.64 1.36
CA LYS A 273 -10.55 2.73 2.72
C LYS A 273 -11.28 3.74 3.62
N GLU A 274 -11.89 4.79 3.07
CA GLU A 274 -12.66 5.78 3.84
C GLU A 274 -13.93 5.18 4.47
N ALA A 275 -14.43 4.04 3.97
CA ALA A 275 -15.53 3.32 4.62
C ALA A 275 -15.12 2.66 5.95
N PHE A 276 -13.82 2.43 6.17
CA PHE A 276 -13.27 1.69 7.32
C PHE A 276 -12.57 2.59 8.34
N PHE A 277 -12.13 3.80 7.94
CA PHE A 277 -11.30 4.65 8.76
C PHE A 277 -11.84 6.08 8.94
N GLU A 278 -11.50 6.67 10.08
CA GLU A 278 -11.60 8.09 10.38
C GLU A 278 -10.20 8.70 10.36
N TYR A 279 -10.07 9.83 9.64
CA TYR A 279 -8.83 10.58 9.49
C TYR A 279 -8.91 11.87 10.30
N ASN A 280 -7.87 12.16 11.08
CA ASN A 280 -7.77 13.38 11.84
C ASN A 280 -7.26 14.52 10.95
N GLU A 281 -8.17 15.42 10.57
CA GLU A 281 -7.94 16.49 9.58
C GLU A 281 -6.71 17.36 9.87
N ASN A 282 -6.35 17.54 11.16
CA ASN A 282 -5.17 18.28 11.62
C ASN A 282 -3.82 17.72 11.12
N PHE A 283 -3.84 16.51 10.54
CA PHE A 283 -2.68 15.82 10.00
C PHE A 283 -2.80 15.46 8.50
N ASN A 284 -3.91 15.79 7.82
CA ASN A 284 -4.13 15.46 6.40
C ASN A 284 -3.05 16.01 5.46
N ASN A 285 -2.42 17.14 5.80
CA ASN A 285 -1.33 17.73 5.02
C ASN A 285 0.08 17.21 5.41
N LYS A 286 0.20 16.38 6.45
CA LYS A 286 1.47 15.89 7.00
C LYS A 286 1.75 14.43 6.69
N TYR A 287 0.70 13.62 6.55
CA TYR A 287 0.80 12.17 6.36
C TYR A 287 -0.08 11.69 5.21
N MET A 288 0.29 10.54 4.64
CA MET A 288 -0.50 9.80 3.68
C MET A 288 -0.61 8.33 4.10
N THR A 289 -1.60 7.61 3.57
CA THR A 289 -1.86 6.20 3.92
C THR A 289 -1.92 5.29 2.71
N LYS A 290 -1.29 4.11 2.84
CA LYS A 290 -1.33 3.03 1.85
C LYS A 290 -1.75 1.72 2.52
N VAL A 291 -2.72 1.01 1.96
CA VAL A 291 -2.97 -0.40 2.33
C VAL A 291 -1.84 -1.25 1.76
N VAL A 292 -1.08 -1.92 2.63
CA VAL A 292 0.11 -2.72 2.25
C VAL A 292 -0.11 -4.23 2.36
N ALA A 293 -1.11 -4.64 3.13
CA ALA A 293 -1.54 -6.03 3.22
C ALA A 293 -2.99 -6.10 3.73
N THR A 294 -3.70 -7.17 3.39
CA THR A 294 -5.02 -7.49 3.93
C THR A 294 -5.04 -8.96 4.38
N LYS A 295 -6.09 -9.32 5.10
CA LYS A 295 -6.48 -10.70 5.36
C LYS A 295 -8.01 -10.77 5.44
N PHE A 296 -8.61 -11.92 5.17
CA PHE A 296 -10.06 -12.02 5.05
C PHE A 296 -10.58 -13.40 5.45
N ASN A 297 -11.81 -13.46 5.91
CA ASN A 297 -12.52 -14.71 6.16
C ASN A 297 -14.02 -14.49 5.87
N ASP A 298 -14.47 -14.99 4.73
CA ASP A 298 -15.86 -14.86 4.28
C ASP A 298 -16.83 -15.77 5.04
N ILE A 299 -16.35 -16.79 5.75
CA ILE A 299 -17.20 -17.64 6.61
C ILE A 299 -17.59 -16.83 7.85
N GLU A 300 -16.62 -16.11 8.43
CA GLU A 300 -16.85 -15.33 9.65
C GLU A 300 -17.28 -13.88 9.41
N GLY A 301 -17.19 -13.36 8.18
CA GLY A 301 -17.55 -11.98 7.87
C GLY A 301 -16.54 -10.99 8.47
N THR A 302 -15.25 -11.33 8.43
CA THR A 302 -14.16 -10.56 9.05
C THR A 302 -13.08 -10.16 8.06
N LEU A 303 -12.58 -8.93 8.17
CA LEU A 303 -11.58 -8.32 7.32
C LEU A 303 -10.47 -7.68 8.17
N GLY A 304 -9.22 -8.02 7.89
CA GLY A 304 -8.05 -7.33 8.43
C GLY A 304 -7.43 -6.42 7.39
N ILE A 305 -7.15 -5.16 7.75
CA ILE A 305 -6.43 -4.19 6.89
C ILE A 305 -5.14 -3.74 7.60
N LYS A 306 -3.99 -3.87 6.93
CA LYS A 306 -2.68 -3.35 7.40
C LYS A 306 -2.34 -2.10 6.60
N ILE A 307 -2.25 -0.97 7.29
CA ILE A 307 -1.99 0.34 6.70
C ILE A 307 -0.60 0.83 7.09
N GLN A 308 0.14 1.26 6.08
CA GLN A 308 1.37 2.03 6.18
C GLN A 308 1.03 3.52 6.17
N ILE A 309 1.60 4.27 7.11
CA ILE A 309 1.47 5.72 7.24
C ILE A 309 2.85 6.35 7.07
N THR A 310 3.01 7.15 6.03
CA THR A 310 4.25 7.86 5.67
C THR A 310 4.04 9.38 5.80
N ASN A 311 5.12 10.16 5.70
CA ASN A 311 5.03 11.61 5.61
C ASN A 311 4.66 12.03 4.17
N THR A 312 3.94 13.14 4.03
CA THR A 312 3.85 13.89 2.77
C THR A 312 5.19 14.55 2.42
N GLU A 313 5.36 15.03 1.19
CA GLU A 313 6.59 15.73 0.75
C GLU A 313 6.86 17.00 1.59
N ASP A 314 5.80 17.74 1.93
CA ASP A 314 5.82 18.89 2.84
C ASP A 314 5.73 18.51 4.34
N GLY A 315 5.72 17.20 4.64
CA GLY A 315 5.47 16.66 5.97
C GLY A 315 6.69 16.68 6.91
N PRO A 316 6.52 16.15 8.14
CA PRO A 316 7.59 16.09 9.13
C PRO A 316 8.74 15.16 8.70
N ARG A 317 9.85 15.73 8.21
CA ARG A 317 11.00 14.97 7.65
C ARG A 317 11.63 13.93 8.59
N ASN A 318 11.41 14.06 9.90
CA ASN A 318 12.09 13.27 10.93
C ASN A 318 11.16 12.27 11.66
N GLU A 319 9.85 12.20 11.33
CA GLU A 319 8.96 11.20 11.92
C GLU A 319 9.02 9.90 11.10
N PRO A 320 9.37 8.74 11.68
CA PRO A 320 9.48 7.49 10.93
C PRO A 320 8.11 7.02 10.41
N GLU A 321 8.15 6.15 9.40
CA GLU A 321 6.99 5.38 8.95
C GLU A 321 6.35 4.62 10.13
N LEU A 322 5.02 4.53 10.12
CA LEU A 322 4.26 3.71 11.06
C LEU A 322 3.40 2.73 10.28
N THR A 323 3.38 1.46 10.68
CA THR A 323 2.46 0.46 10.12
C THR A 323 1.52 -0.05 11.21
N ILE A 324 0.22 0.10 11.00
CA ILE A 324 -0.84 -0.30 11.94
C ILE A 324 -1.67 -1.43 11.32
N LYS A 325 -2.16 -2.34 12.16
CA LYS A 325 -3.10 -3.41 11.80
C LYS A 325 -4.46 -3.11 12.40
N PHE A 326 -5.51 -3.23 11.60
CA PHE A 326 -6.89 -3.09 12.02
C PHE A 326 -7.68 -4.33 11.62
N GLU A 327 -8.73 -4.62 12.39
CA GLU A 327 -9.61 -5.79 12.24
C GLU A 327 -11.06 -5.29 12.26
N PHE A 328 -11.87 -5.80 11.35
CA PHE A 328 -13.26 -5.40 11.15
C PHE A 328 -14.15 -6.64 11.08
N ASN A 329 -15.30 -6.57 11.75
CA ASN A 329 -16.29 -7.64 11.84
C ASN A 329 -17.65 -7.16 11.35
N GLY A 330 -18.59 -8.08 11.11
CA GLY A 330 -19.95 -7.73 10.70
C GLY A 330 -20.09 -7.37 9.23
N LEU A 331 -19.17 -7.86 8.39
CA LEU A 331 -19.33 -7.95 6.94
C LEU A 331 -20.14 -9.21 6.59
N ARG A 332 -20.50 -9.38 5.30
CA ARG A 332 -21.31 -10.51 4.86
C ARG A 332 -20.60 -11.85 5.09
N LYS A 333 -21.39 -12.86 5.49
CA LYS A 333 -20.93 -14.24 5.69
C LYS A 333 -21.44 -15.16 4.59
N ILE A 334 -20.65 -16.17 4.23
CA ILE A 334 -21.05 -17.30 3.40
C ILE A 334 -21.81 -18.32 4.27
N ASP A 335 -22.99 -18.73 3.83
CA ASP A 335 -23.75 -19.81 4.45
C ASP A 335 -23.22 -21.17 3.95
N LEU A 336 -22.48 -21.87 4.81
CA LEU A 336 -21.98 -23.23 4.56
C LEU A 336 -23.06 -24.30 4.71
N ASN A 337 -24.08 -24.04 5.53
CA ASN A 337 -25.08 -25.03 5.92
C ASN A 337 -26.21 -25.10 4.90
N ASN A 338 -26.50 -23.99 4.22
CA ASN A 338 -27.44 -23.93 3.11
C ASN A 338 -26.85 -23.14 1.94
N GLY A 339 -26.23 -23.84 0.99
CA GLY A 339 -25.60 -23.25 -0.19
C GLY A 339 -26.53 -22.32 -0.98
N ASN A 340 -27.83 -22.62 -1.01
CA ASN A 340 -28.85 -21.85 -1.75
C ASN A 340 -29.23 -20.52 -1.07
N ASN A 341 -28.82 -20.27 0.17
CA ASN A 341 -28.97 -18.96 0.83
C ASN A 341 -27.91 -17.94 0.36
N ASN A 342 -26.83 -18.39 -0.29
CA ASN A 342 -25.80 -17.51 -0.82
C ASN A 342 -26.30 -16.80 -2.09
N VAL A 343 -25.79 -15.59 -2.34
CA VAL A 343 -26.24 -14.76 -3.47
C VAL A 343 -25.88 -15.32 -4.86
N ILE A 344 -25.07 -16.38 -4.95
CA ILE A 344 -24.65 -16.99 -6.20
C ILE A 344 -25.49 -18.25 -6.49
N GLY A 345 -26.15 -18.28 -7.65
CA GLY A 345 -26.96 -19.40 -8.12
C GLY A 345 -26.50 -19.90 -9.48
N PHE A 346 -26.86 -21.14 -9.81
CA PHE A 346 -26.44 -21.82 -11.05
C PHE A 346 -27.65 -22.43 -11.76
N ASN A 347 -27.68 -22.35 -13.09
CA ASN A 347 -28.74 -22.93 -13.91
C ASN A 347 -28.23 -23.42 -15.28
N ILE A 348 -28.99 -24.33 -15.90
CA ILE A 348 -28.79 -24.74 -17.31
C ILE A 348 -30.12 -24.57 -18.05
N LEU A 349 -30.08 -23.90 -19.20
CA LEU A 349 -31.23 -23.79 -20.10
C LEU A 349 -31.60 -25.18 -20.67
N PRO A 350 -32.89 -25.59 -20.65
CA PRO A 350 -33.32 -26.87 -21.21
C PRO A 350 -32.89 -27.11 -22.67
N THR A 351 -32.78 -26.04 -23.47
CA THR A 351 -32.28 -26.09 -24.86
C THR A 351 -30.81 -26.46 -24.95
N ASP A 352 -29.97 -25.89 -24.08
CA ASP A 352 -28.53 -26.19 -24.04
C ASP A 352 -28.30 -27.66 -23.63
N LEU A 353 -29.13 -28.16 -22.71
CA LEU A 353 -29.08 -29.54 -22.24
C LEU A 353 -29.53 -30.54 -23.32
N VAL A 354 -30.63 -30.25 -24.03
CA VAL A 354 -31.06 -31.03 -25.22
C VAL A 354 -29.96 -31.07 -26.27
N ASN A 355 -29.32 -29.94 -26.55
CA ASN A 355 -28.23 -29.84 -27.52
C ASN A 355 -26.98 -30.63 -27.09
N LEU A 356 -26.65 -30.65 -25.80
CA LEU A 356 -25.57 -31.46 -25.23
C LEU A 356 -25.86 -32.96 -25.40
N ILE A 357 -27.05 -33.41 -25.00
CA ILE A 357 -27.41 -34.84 -25.03
C ILE A 357 -27.51 -35.35 -26.47
N ASN A 358 -28.06 -34.57 -27.39
CA ASN A 358 -28.11 -34.94 -28.81
C ASN A 358 -26.72 -35.19 -29.41
N LYS A 359 -25.67 -34.52 -28.90
CA LYS A 359 -24.25 -34.70 -29.29
C LYS A 359 -23.51 -35.82 -28.54
N LYS A 360 -24.15 -36.50 -27.58
CA LYS A 360 -23.52 -37.46 -26.67
C LYS A 360 -24.23 -38.82 -26.72
N ASP A 361 -23.77 -39.69 -27.62
CA ASP A 361 -24.36 -41.04 -27.80
C ASP A 361 -24.29 -41.90 -26.54
N SER A 362 -23.22 -41.76 -25.75
CA SER A 362 -23.08 -42.44 -24.45
C SER A 362 -24.20 -42.08 -23.46
N ILE A 363 -24.62 -40.82 -23.40
CA ILE A 363 -25.73 -40.37 -22.52
C ILE A 363 -27.07 -40.82 -23.09
N LYS A 364 -27.27 -40.72 -24.42
CA LYS A 364 -28.49 -41.25 -25.07
C LYS A 364 -28.66 -42.75 -24.83
N LYS A 365 -27.56 -43.52 -24.81
CA LYS A 365 -27.58 -44.93 -24.43
C LYS A 365 -28.05 -45.12 -22.99
N VAL A 366 -27.49 -44.40 -22.01
CA VAL A 366 -27.93 -44.49 -20.60
C VAL A 366 -29.42 -44.15 -20.45
N ILE A 367 -29.94 -43.16 -21.18
CA ILE A 367 -31.38 -42.85 -21.19
C ILE A 367 -32.20 -43.99 -21.82
N LYS A 368 -31.73 -44.61 -22.92
CA LYS A 368 -32.37 -45.78 -23.55
C LYS A 368 -32.43 -46.98 -22.62
N ASP A 369 -31.29 -47.35 -22.05
CA ASP A 369 -31.14 -48.52 -21.16
C ASP A 369 -32.01 -48.38 -19.89
N ASN A 370 -32.34 -47.15 -19.48
CA ASN A 370 -33.16 -46.85 -18.30
C ASN A 370 -34.56 -46.27 -18.63
N TYR A 371 -35.01 -46.31 -19.89
CA TYR A 371 -36.20 -45.55 -20.34
C TYR A 371 -37.49 -45.81 -19.55
N ASN A 372 -37.60 -46.98 -18.90
CA ASN A 372 -38.75 -47.38 -18.07
C ASN A 372 -38.49 -47.33 -16.55
N SER A 373 -37.28 -46.98 -16.12
CA SER A 373 -36.87 -46.83 -14.71
C SER A 373 -37.30 -45.47 -14.17
N LEU A 374 -38.62 -45.25 -14.07
CA LEU A 374 -39.20 -43.95 -13.71
C LEU A 374 -38.94 -43.55 -12.26
N ASN A 375 -38.67 -42.26 -12.05
CA ASN A 375 -38.46 -41.62 -10.74
C ASN A 375 -37.34 -42.28 -9.91
N GLN A 376 -36.30 -42.78 -10.59
CA GLN A 376 -35.09 -43.33 -9.97
C GLN A 376 -33.87 -42.49 -10.39
N PRO A 377 -33.02 -42.05 -9.46
CA PRO A 377 -31.77 -41.37 -9.79
C PRO A 377 -30.74 -42.38 -10.31
N ILE A 378 -30.10 -42.03 -11.42
CA ILE A 378 -29.08 -42.81 -12.13
C ILE A 378 -27.78 -42.02 -12.03
N ASP A 379 -26.82 -42.51 -11.23
CA ASP A 379 -25.50 -41.90 -11.13
C ASP A 379 -24.71 -42.08 -12.43
N LEU A 380 -24.43 -40.98 -13.13
CA LEU A 380 -23.79 -41.04 -14.44
C LEU A 380 -22.30 -41.43 -14.36
N ILE A 381 -21.66 -41.31 -13.19
CA ILE A 381 -20.29 -41.78 -12.97
C ILE A 381 -20.17 -43.31 -13.01
N SER A 382 -21.24 -44.03 -12.64
CA SER A 382 -21.27 -45.50 -12.65
C SER A 382 -21.75 -46.08 -13.99
N ASN A 383 -22.30 -45.23 -14.87
CA ASN A 383 -22.94 -45.62 -16.13
C ASN A 383 -22.17 -45.13 -17.38
N LEU A 384 -21.12 -44.33 -17.19
CA LEU A 384 -20.23 -43.82 -18.24
C LEU A 384 -18.80 -44.22 -17.91
N ASP A 385 -17.99 -44.53 -18.93
CA ASP A 385 -16.55 -44.63 -18.74
C ASP A 385 -15.93 -43.27 -18.36
N ASP A 386 -14.74 -43.34 -17.76
CA ASP A 386 -13.95 -42.20 -17.30
C ASP A 386 -13.83 -41.05 -18.32
N PHE A 387 -13.63 -41.39 -19.60
CA PHE A 387 -13.47 -40.40 -20.66
C PHE A 387 -14.81 -39.74 -20.99
N ASN A 388 -15.87 -40.52 -21.16
CA ASN A 388 -17.22 -40.00 -21.38
C ASN A 388 -17.71 -39.15 -20.19
N TYR A 389 -17.47 -39.56 -18.95
CA TYR A 389 -17.84 -38.80 -17.75
C TYR A 389 -17.07 -37.47 -17.65
N LYS A 390 -15.73 -37.48 -17.77
CA LYS A 390 -14.92 -36.23 -17.78
C LYS A 390 -15.33 -35.31 -18.93
N SER A 391 -15.64 -35.88 -20.10
CA SER A 391 -16.13 -35.14 -21.26
C SER A 391 -17.55 -34.58 -21.07
N LEU A 392 -18.40 -35.20 -20.24
CA LEU A 392 -19.69 -34.65 -19.83
C LEU A 392 -19.51 -33.47 -18.87
N ILE A 393 -18.69 -33.61 -17.82
CA ILE A 393 -18.37 -32.55 -16.85
C ILE A 393 -17.88 -31.28 -17.56
N ASN A 394 -16.98 -31.43 -18.54
CA ASN A 394 -16.45 -30.31 -19.33
C ASN A 394 -17.54 -29.60 -20.16
N GLU A 395 -18.47 -30.33 -20.78
CA GLU A 395 -19.58 -29.71 -21.53
C GLU A 395 -20.61 -29.06 -20.59
N LEU A 396 -20.92 -29.66 -19.43
CA LEU A 396 -21.77 -29.05 -18.41
C LEU A 396 -21.19 -27.72 -17.90
N ASN A 397 -19.89 -27.66 -17.61
CA ASN A 397 -19.20 -26.43 -17.22
C ASN A 397 -19.35 -25.31 -18.28
N LYS A 398 -19.32 -25.65 -19.58
CA LYS A 398 -19.48 -24.67 -20.68
C LYS A 398 -20.90 -24.13 -20.81
N ILE A 399 -21.93 -24.96 -20.55
CA ILE A 399 -23.33 -24.56 -20.71
C ILE A 399 -23.98 -24.02 -19.44
N THR A 400 -23.39 -24.26 -18.26
CA THR A 400 -23.94 -23.75 -16.99
C THR A 400 -23.79 -22.23 -16.91
N ASN A 401 -24.91 -21.58 -16.60
CA ASN A 401 -24.97 -20.16 -16.31
C ASN A 401 -24.86 -19.92 -14.80
N VAL A 402 -24.22 -18.83 -14.43
CA VAL A 402 -24.19 -18.24 -13.09
C VAL A 402 -25.15 -17.06 -13.07
N SER A 403 -25.93 -16.93 -12.00
CA SER A 403 -26.84 -15.82 -11.71
C SER A 403 -26.59 -15.29 -10.31
N ILE A 404 -26.84 -13.99 -10.08
CA ILE A 404 -26.76 -13.39 -8.74
C ILE A 404 -28.16 -12.97 -8.28
N LEU A 405 -28.50 -13.35 -7.04
CA LEU A 405 -29.78 -13.07 -6.40
C LEU A 405 -29.56 -12.64 -4.94
N ASP A 406 -29.59 -11.33 -4.67
CA ASP A 406 -29.35 -10.77 -3.33
C ASP A 406 -30.59 -10.04 -2.79
N ASN A 407 -31.58 -10.83 -2.40
CA ASN A 407 -32.85 -10.32 -1.87
C ASN A 407 -32.76 -9.79 -0.42
N GLU A 408 -31.65 -10.08 0.28
CA GLU A 408 -31.48 -9.79 1.71
C GLU A 408 -30.94 -8.37 1.93
N LEU A 409 -29.77 -8.08 1.37
CA LEU A 409 -29.03 -6.83 1.62
C LEU A 409 -29.02 -5.89 0.41
N ASN A 410 -29.57 -6.34 -0.73
CA ASN A 410 -29.56 -5.63 -2.01
C ASN A 410 -28.18 -5.03 -2.33
N THR A 411 -27.09 -5.73 -2.04
CA THR A 411 -25.72 -5.26 -2.31
C THR A 411 -25.30 -5.67 -3.71
N TYR A 412 -25.49 -6.95 -4.03
CA TYR A 412 -25.07 -7.56 -5.28
C TYR A 412 -26.19 -7.52 -6.32
N ARG A 413 -25.86 -7.19 -7.57
CA ARG A 413 -26.79 -7.14 -8.69
C ARG A 413 -26.23 -7.92 -9.87
N PHE A 414 -27.10 -8.35 -10.78
CA PHE A 414 -26.64 -8.76 -12.11
C PHE A 414 -27.69 -8.40 -13.17
N THR A 415 -27.51 -7.24 -13.83
CA THR A 415 -28.46 -6.70 -14.82
C THR A 415 -28.68 -7.63 -16.01
N LYS A 416 -27.66 -8.43 -16.36
CA LYS A 416 -27.73 -9.47 -17.39
C LYS A 416 -28.59 -10.68 -17.01
N GLY A 417 -29.00 -10.82 -15.74
CA GLY A 417 -29.71 -11.98 -15.21
C GLY A 417 -28.81 -13.21 -15.01
N SER A 418 -28.15 -13.70 -16.06
CA SER A 418 -27.17 -14.79 -15.96
C SER A 418 -26.16 -14.81 -17.11
N GLU A 419 -24.96 -15.34 -16.87
CA GLU A 419 -23.86 -15.48 -17.84
C GLU A 419 -23.13 -16.82 -17.64
N LYS A 420 -22.33 -17.29 -18.61
CA LYS A 420 -21.60 -18.55 -18.46
C LYS A 420 -20.57 -18.49 -17.31
N ILE A 421 -20.24 -19.64 -16.71
CA ILE A 421 -19.22 -19.76 -15.64
C ILE A 421 -17.90 -19.03 -16.01
N SER A 422 -17.44 -19.16 -17.26
CA SER A 422 -16.22 -18.49 -17.75
C SER A 422 -16.25 -16.96 -17.67
N SER A 423 -17.42 -16.33 -17.57
CA SER A 423 -17.53 -14.88 -17.39
C SER A 423 -17.25 -14.43 -15.95
N PHE A 424 -17.24 -15.35 -14.99
CA PHE A 424 -16.88 -15.09 -13.59
C PHE A 424 -15.40 -15.45 -13.31
N GLU A 425 -14.71 -16.10 -14.25
CA GLU A 425 -13.28 -16.48 -14.20
C GLU A 425 -12.32 -15.29 -14.48
N GLY A 426 -12.56 -14.14 -13.84
CA GLY A 426 -11.85 -12.87 -14.10
C GLY A 426 -10.35 -12.86 -13.83
N LEU A 427 -9.83 -13.86 -13.10
CA LEU A 427 -8.44 -14.02 -12.72
C LEU A 427 -7.85 -15.34 -13.23
N GLN A 428 -6.53 -15.35 -13.37
CA GLN A 428 -5.75 -16.53 -13.77
C GLN A 428 -6.10 -17.76 -12.91
N GLN A 429 -5.86 -18.96 -13.48
CA GLN A 429 -6.21 -20.25 -12.88
C GLN A 429 -7.72 -20.46 -12.62
N LYS A 430 -8.58 -19.66 -13.28
CA LYS A 430 -10.06 -19.66 -13.17
C LYS A 430 -10.57 -19.20 -11.81
N PHE A 431 -9.91 -18.22 -11.21
CA PHE A 431 -10.44 -17.55 -10.02
C PHE A 431 -11.40 -16.44 -10.43
N GLY A 432 -12.43 -16.22 -9.60
CA GLY A 432 -13.30 -15.05 -9.68
C GLY A 432 -13.23 -14.24 -8.39
N LEU A 433 -13.60 -12.97 -8.48
CA LEU A 433 -13.67 -12.04 -7.34
C LEU A 433 -15.11 -11.75 -6.90
N TYR A 434 -16.08 -12.12 -7.73
CA TYR A 434 -17.46 -11.67 -7.64
C TYR A 434 -18.41 -12.87 -7.53
N PRO A 435 -19.31 -12.91 -6.53
CA PRO A 435 -19.52 -11.91 -5.47
C PRO A 435 -18.45 -11.97 -4.35
N PHE A 436 -17.73 -13.09 -4.24
CA PHE A 436 -16.60 -13.34 -3.34
C PHE A 436 -15.47 -14.09 -4.08
N TYR A 437 -14.32 -14.26 -3.44
CA TYR A 437 -13.14 -14.88 -4.04
C TYR A 437 -13.23 -16.40 -3.98
N THR A 438 -13.33 -17.03 -5.16
CA THR A 438 -13.43 -18.49 -5.31
C THR A 438 -12.87 -18.95 -6.65
N ARG A 439 -12.80 -20.27 -6.87
CA ARG A 439 -12.26 -20.88 -8.08
C ARG A 439 -13.34 -21.71 -8.78
N PHE A 440 -13.57 -21.43 -10.06
CA PHE A 440 -14.59 -22.10 -10.87
C PHE A 440 -14.10 -23.35 -11.61
N ASN A 441 -12.87 -23.81 -11.33
CA ASN A 441 -12.30 -25.00 -11.95
C ASN A 441 -12.84 -26.30 -11.34
N ASP A 442 -13.29 -27.23 -12.18
CA ASP A 442 -13.72 -28.59 -11.81
C ASP A 442 -14.82 -28.65 -10.72
N VAL A 443 -15.69 -27.64 -10.67
CA VAL A 443 -16.70 -27.44 -9.62
C VAL A 443 -17.92 -28.36 -9.70
N ILE A 444 -18.21 -28.95 -10.87
CA ILE A 444 -19.37 -29.84 -11.06
C ILE A 444 -19.05 -31.25 -10.54
N LYS A 445 -19.90 -31.75 -9.62
CA LYS A 445 -19.83 -33.08 -8.99
C LYS A 445 -21.17 -33.83 -9.07
N ASN A 446 -21.14 -35.12 -8.73
CA ASN A 446 -22.32 -35.94 -8.44
C ASN A 446 -23.44 -35.87 -9.50
N VAL A 447 -23.06 -35.94 -10.78
CA VAL A 447 -23.99 -35.79 -11.89
C VAL A 447 -24.91 -37.01 -11.99
N ARG A 448 -26.20 -36.76 -11.88
CA ARG A 448 -27.28 -37.74 -11.82
C ARG A 448 -28.31 -37.44 -12.91
N LEU A 449 -28.93 -38.49 -13.42
CA LEU A 449 -30.04 -38.46 -14.36
C LEU A 449 -31.28 -39.08 -13.70
N GLU A 450 -32.45 -38.50 -13.90
CA GLU A 450 -33.74 -39.12 -13.54
C GLU A 450 -34.66 -39.05 -14.76
N ILE A 451 -35.46 -40.09 -14.99
CA ILE A 451 -36.52 -40.07 -16.00
C ILE A 451 -37.85 -40.02 -15.27
N THR A 452 -38.68 -39.04 -15.59
CA THR A 452 -40.01 -38.85 -14.99
C THR A 452 -41.07 -38.92 -16.07
N GLN A 453 -42.30 -39.26 -15.69
CA GLN A 453 -43.45 -39.18 -16.58
C GLN A 453 -44.44 -38.15 -16.04
N GLU A 454 -44.81 -37.20 -16.89
CA GLU A 454 -45.86 -36.22 -16.64
C GLU A 454 -46.85 -36.30 -17.80
N ASP A 455 -48.10 -36.62 -17.47
CA ASP A 455 -49.14 -36.98 -18.43
C ASP A 455 -48.66 -38.10 -19.38
N GLU A 456 -48.86 -37.92 -20.69
CA GLU A 456 -48.38 -38.84 -21.74
C GLU A 456 -46.90 -38.61 -22.13
N ASN A 457 -46.23 -37.61 -21.56
CA ASN A 457 -44.87 -37.22 -21.95
C ASN A 457 -43.83 -37.68 -20.93
N LYS A 458 -42.84 -38.46 -21.39
CA LYS A 458 -41.64 -38.70 -20.60
C LYS A 458 -40.69 -37.51 -20.68
N ASN A 459 -40.29 -37.03 -19.51
CA ASN A 459 -39.24 -36.04 -19.34
C ASN A 459 -38.02 -36.72 -18.73
N ALA A 460 -36.88 -36.06 -18.84
CA ALA A 460 -35.72 -36.41 -18.04
C ALA A 460 -35.12 -35.17 -17.41
N GLN A 461 -34.36 -35.40 -16.35
CA GLN A 461 -33.82 -34.35 -15.52
C GLN A 461 -32.39 -34.69 -15.16
N ILE A 462 -31.49 -33.74 -15.40
CA ILE A 462 -30.11 -33.83 -14.92
C ILE A 462 -29.97 -32.97 -13.68
N TYR A 463 -29.34 -33.58 -12.68
CA TYR A 463 -29.00 -33.00 -11.39
C TYR A 463 -27.50 -33.06 -11.22
N PHE A 464 -26.90 -32.04 -10.64
CA PHE A 464 -25.50 -32.07 -10.24
C PHE A 464 -25.25 -31.05 -9.13
N ASP A 465 -24.15 -31.24 -8.43
CA ASP A 465 -23.72 -30.36 -7.37
C ASP A 465 -22.63 -29.43 -7.91
N VAL A 466 -22.74 -28.13 -7.66
CA VAL A 466 -21.67 -27.15 -7.88
C VAL A 466 -21.00 -26.89 -6.54
N GLU A 467 -19.77 -27.37 -6.39
CA GLU A 467 -18.93 -27.16 -5.21
C GLU A 467 -17.96 -26.01 -5.45
N LEU A 468 -18.24 -24.84 -4.88
CA LEU A 468 -17.33 -23.69 -4.93
C LEU A 468 -16.39 -23.73 -3.70
N PRO A 469 -15.07 -23.93 -3.87
CA PRO A 469 -14.12 -23.92 -2.77
C PRO A 469 -14.01 -22.52 -2.16
N ILE A 470 -13.95 -22.48 -0.83
CA ILE A 470 -13.81 -21.23 -0.07
C ILE A 470 -12.34 -21.06 0.30
N PHE A 471 -11.86 -19.84 0.14
CA PHE A 471 -10.52 -19.43 0.54
C PHE A 471 -10.63 -18.51 1.76
N MET A 472 -9.59 -18.49 2.58
CA MET A 472 -9.43 -17.48 3.61
C MET A 472 -7.98 -17.06 3.63
N GLN A 473 -7.71 -15.92 4.26
CA GLN A 473 -6.36 -15.50 4.54
C GLN A 473 -6.24 -15.28 6.05
N SER A 474 -5.40 -16.10 6.69
CA SER A 474 -5.19 -16.11 8.14
C SER A 474 -4.24 -14.99 8.60
N SER A 475 -3.26 -14.66 7.77
CA SER A 475 -2.17 -13.73 8.04
C SER A 475 -2.17 -12.55 7.06
N TYR A 476 -1.73 -11.37 7.49
CA TYR A 476 -1.71 -10.18 6.63
C TYR A 476 -0.70 -10.32 5.47
N THR A 477 -1.20 -10.53 4.25
CA THR A 477 -0.40 -10.65 3.01
C THR A 477 -0.91 -9.69 1.93
N ASP A 478 -0.20 -9.64 0.81
CA ASP A 478 -0.60 -8.92 -0.40
C ASP A 478 -1.53 -9.75 -1.30
N LEU A 479 -2.09 -10.87 -0.81
CA LEU A 479 -2.90 -11.81 -1.59
C LEU A 479 -2.23 -12.21 -2.92
N SER A 480 -0.90 -12.38 -2.91
CA SER A 480 -0.13 -13.09 -3.94
C SER A 480 -0.58 -14.54 -4.03
N ASP A 481 -0.50 -15.24 -2.90
CA ASP A 481 -1.03 -16.57 -2.66
C ASP A 481 -2.19 -16.50 -1.64
N ASN A 482 -3.15 -17.42 -1.75
CA ASN A 482 -4.33 -17.50 -0.88
C ASN A 482 -4.53 -18.93 -0.35
N GLU A 483 -4.83 -19.07 0.94
CA GLU A 483 -5.00 -20.38 1.59
C GLU A 483 -6.40 -20.97 1.31
N ALA A 484 -6.45 -22.18 0.76
CA ALA A 484 -7.72 -22.92 0.62
C ALA A 484 -8.17 -23.44 1.99
N THR A 485 -9.44 -23.23 2.34
CA THR A 485 -9.97 -23.61 3.67
C THR A 485 -10.23 -25.11 3.84
N GLY A 486 -10.19 -25.88 2.75
CA GLY A 486 -10.71 -27.25 2.67
C GLY A 486 -12.25 -27.35 2.69
N LYS A 487 -12.96 -26.22 2.81
CA LYS A 487 -14.43 -26.13 2.79
C LYS A 487 -14.91 -25.62 1.43
N SER A 488 -16.14 -25.96 1.09
CA SER A 488 -16.86 -25.48 -0.09
C SER A 488 -18.28 -25.07 0.29
N ILE A 489 -18.93 -24.25 -0.55
CA ILE A 489 -20.40 -24.26 -0.63
C ILE A 489 -20.85 -25.24 -1.72
N THR A 490 -21.93 -25.96 -1.46
CA THR A 490 -22.54 -26.89 -2.40
C THR A 490 -23.90 -26.36 -2.83
N ILE A 491 -24.06 -26.10 -4.12
CA ILE A 491 -25.32 -25.61 -4.72
C ILE A 491 -25.85 -26.68 -5.66
N ASN A 492 -27.06 -27.19 -5.41
CA ASN A 492 -27.66 -28.23 -6.23
C ASN A 492 -28.31 -27.61 -7.48
N VAL A 493 -27.87 -28.01 -8.66
CA VAL A 493 -28.43 -27.59 -9.94
C VAL A 493 -29.34 -28.68 -10.48
N LYS A 494 -30.54 -28.29 -10.91
CA LYS A 494 -31.61 -29.17 -11.39
C LYS A 494 -32.17 -28.61 -12.69
N SER A 495 -32.03 -29.34 -13.81
CA SER A 495 -32.55 -28.89 -15.12
C SER A 495 -33.26 -30.02 -15.89
N LYS A 496 -34.49 -29.73 -16.33
CA LYS A 496 -35.43 -30.67 -16.95
C LYS A 496 -35.51 -30.46 -18.46
N PHE A 497 -35.64 -31.55 -19.20
CA PHE A 497 -35.84 -31.56 -20.65
C PHE A 497 -36.84 -32.66 -21.05
N ASN A 498 -37.50 -32.47 -22.19
CA ASN A 498 -38.48 -33.41 -22.74
C ASN A 498 -37.76 -34.44 -23.62
N LEU A 499 -38.02 -35.75 -23.43
CA LEU A 499 -37.32 -36.80 -24.16
C LEU A 499 -37.65 -36.85 -25.66
N ASN A 500 -38.83 -36.37 -26.07
CA ASN A 500 -39.24 -36.29 -27.48
C ASN A 500 -38.38 -35.30 -28.29
N LYS A 501 -37.56 -34.47 -27.64
CA LYS A 501 -36.58 -33.56 -28.27
C LYS A 501 -35.19 -34.17 -28.42
N ILE A 502 -35.00 -35.43 -28.01
CA ILE A 502 -33.73 -36.14 -28.14
C ILE A 502 -33.84 -37.20 -29.24
N ASN A 503 -32.90 -37.14 -30.19
CA ASN A 503 -32.88 -37.99 -31.36
C ASN A 503 -32.54 -39.44 -30.96
N ASN A 504 -33.29 -40.40 -31.51
CA ASN A 504 -33.05 -41.85 -31.41
C ASN A 504 -33.13 -42.42 -29.97
N ILE A 505 -34.05 -41.94 -29.12
CA ILE A 505 -34.32 -42.49 -27.78
C ILE A 505 -35.34 -43.63 -27.74
N THR A 506 -36.23 -43.73 -28.72
CA THR A 506 -37.01 -44.95 -28.99
C THR A 506 -36.36 -45.84 -30.04
#